data_AF-A0A382D0C6-F1
#
_entry.id   AF-A0A382D0C6-F1
#
_cell.length_a   1.000
_cell.length_b   1.000
_cell.length_c   1.000
_cell.angle_alpha   90.00
_cell.angle_beta   90.00
_cell.angle_gamma   90.00
#
_symmetry.space_group_name_H-M   'P 1'
#
loop_
_entity.id
_entity.type
_entity.pdbx_description
1 polymer ?
#
loop_
_entity_poly.entity_id
_entity_poly.type
_entity_poly.pdbx_seq_one_letter_code
_entity_poly.pdbx_strand_id
1 'polypeptide(L)' 'MVGLSFALYIFIAYKSRAQSTSDFYVAGKSVNPVINGMATAADWMSAASFISMAGLIAFL' A
#
# COMPACT_ATOMS: atom_id res chain seq x y z
N MET A 1 17.22 -6.26 -3.88
CA MET A 1 15.74 -6.28 -4.00
C MET A 1 15.10 -4.98 -3.54
N VAL A 2 15.50 -4.40 -2.40
CA VAL A 2 14.92 -3.14 -1.86
C VAL A 2 14.92 -1.98 -2.88
N GLY A 3 16.04 -1.70 -3.55
CA GLY A 3 16.07 -0.62 -4.56
C GLY A 3 15.09 -0.84 -5.73
N LEU A 4 14.84 -2.09 -6.13
CA LEU A 4 13.88 -2.43 -7.18
C LEU A 4 12.43 -2.25 -6.70
N SER A 5 12.12 -2.61 -5.46
CA SER A 5 10.78 -2.36 -4.90
C SER A 5 10.50 -0.86 -4.81
N PHE A 6 11.46 -0.06 -4.34
CA PHE A 6 11.30 1.41 -4.34
C PHE A 6 11.10 1.98 -5.75
N ALA A 7 11.91 1.56 -6.73
CA ALA A 7 11.77 2.00 -8.11
C ALA A 7 10.38 1.66 -8.69
N LEU A 8 9.88 0.46 -8.40
CA LEU A 8 8.53 0.03 -8.83
C LEU A 8 7.44 0.92 -8.20
N TYR A 9 7.48 1.15 -6.88
CA TYR A 9 6.48 2.00 -6.22
C TYR A 9 6.52 3.44 -6.71
N ILE A 10 7.71 4.00 -6.93
CA ILE A 10 7.88 5.36 -7.48
C ILE A 10 7.29 5.44 -8.89
N PHE A 11 7.55 4.43 -9.74
CA PHE A 11 6.98 4.37 -11.09
C PHE A 11 5.45 4.33 -11.06
N ILE A 12 4.86 3.49 -10.21
CA ILE A 12 3.40 3.39 -10.05
C ILE A 12 2.83 4.73 -9.57
N ALA A 13 3.45 5.37 -8.57
CA ALA A 13 3.02 6.67 -8.06
C ALA A 13 3.07 7.77 -9.13
N TYR A 14 4.10 7.77 -9.98
CA TYR A 14 4.20 8.71 -11.09
C TYR A 14 3.11 8.49 -12.14
N LYS A 15 2.85 7.23 -12.52
CA LYS A 15 1.80 6.85 -13.49
C LYS A 15 0.38 7.12 -12.98
N SER A 16 0.17 7.07 -11.66
CA SER A 16 -1.15 7.17 -11.02
C SER A 16 -1.41 8.54 -10.39
N ARG A 17 -0.77 9.61 -10.88
CA ARG A 17 -0.98 10.97 -10.35
C ARG A 17 -2.43 11.42 -10.55
N ALA A 18 -3.08 11.83 -9.45
CA ALA A 18 -4.41 12.42 -9.48
C ALA A 18 -4.40 13.75 -10.24
N GLN A 19 -5.41 13.97 -11.10
CA GLN A 19 -5.58 15.21 -11.86
C GLN A 19 -6.69 16.10 -11.31
N SER A 20 -7.55 15.55 -10.45
CA SER A 20 -8.67 16.27 -9.83
C SER A 20 -8.85 15.90 -8.37
N THR A 21 -9.62 16.72 -7.65
CA THR A 21 -9.99 16.49 -6.25
C THR A 21 -10.76 15.18 -6.07
N SER A 22 -11.64 14.83 -7.00
CA SER A 22 -12.37 13.55 -6.96
C SER A 22 -11.44 12.35 -7.18
N ASP A 23 -10.41 12.47 -8.02
CA ASP A 23 -9.44 11.39 -8.20
C ASP A 23 -8.60 11.20 -6.93
N PHE A 24 -8.25 12.29 -6.26
CA PHE A 24 -7.46 12.25 -5.03
C PHE A 24 -8.23 11.64 -3.86
N TYR A 25 -9.50 12.05 -3.64
CA TYR A 25 -10.25 11.62 -2.47
C TYR A 25 -11.05 10.32 -2.66
N VAL A 26 -11.57 10.07 -3.86
CA VAL A 26 -12.45 8.92 -4.12
C VAL A 26 -12.02 8.07 -5.31
N ALA A 27 -10.81 8.27 -5.84
CA ALA A 27 -10.27 7.53 -6.98
C ALA A 27 -11.25 7.45 -8.17
N GLY A 28 -11.98 8.55 -8.42
CA GLY A 28 -12.99 8.63 -9.48
C GLY A 28 -14.16 7.65 -9.32
N LYS A 29 -14.34 7.04 -8.14
CA LYS A 29 -15.34 5.98 -7.84
C LYS A 29 -15.22 4.74 -8.73
N SER A 30 -14.04 4.49 -9.28
CA SER A 30 -13.79 3.44 -10.28
C SER A 30 -13.12 2.18 -9.73
N VAL A 31 -12.69 2.19 -8.46
CA VAL A 31 -11.93 1.10 -7.84
C VAL A 31 -12.85 -0.05 -7.44
N ASN A 32 -12.51 -1.27 -7.88
CA ASN A 32 -13.25 -2.48 -7.52
C ASN A 32 -13.18 -2.75 -5.99
N PRO A 33 -14.28 -3.14 -5.33
CA PRO A 33 -14.33 -3.38 -3.88
C PRO A 33 -13.26 -4.35 -3.36
N VAL A 34 -12.93 -5.41 -4.12
CA VAL A 34 -11.92 -6.39 -3.71
C VAL A 34 -10.53 -5.76 -3.67
N ILE A 35 -10.19 -4.97 -4.69
CA ILE A 35 -8.91 -4.25 -4.75
C ILE A 35 -8.82 -3.22 -3.62
N ASN A 36 -9.91 -2.51 -3.34
CA ASN A 36 -9.98 -1.56 -2.24
C ASN A 36 -9.81 -2.24 -0.86
N GLY A 37 -10.42 -3.43 -0.68
CA GLY A 37 -10.22 -4.24 0.51
C GLY A 37 -8.78 -4.70 0.68
N MET A 38 -8.12 -5.12 -0.39
CA MET A 38 -6.68 -5.46 -0.36
C MET A 38 -5.81 -4.25 -0.02
N ALA A 39 -6.11 -3.07 -0.56
CA ALA A 39 -5.39 -1.85 -0.22
C ALA A 39 -5.53 -1.51 1.28
N THR A 40 -6.73 -1.62 1.83
CA THR A 40 -6.97 -1.42 3.27
C THR A 40 -6.18 -2.43 4.11
N ALA A 41 -6.15 -3.70 3.72
CA ALA A 41 -5.37 -4.72 4.43
C ALA A 41 -3.86 -4.43 4.38
N ALA A 42 -3.37 -3.92 3.24
CA ALA A 42 -1.98 -3.50 3.11
C ALA A 42 -1.65 -2.28 3.99
N ASP A 43 -2.54 -1.30 4.08
CA ASP A 43 -2.35 -0.11 4.93
C ASP A 43 -2.34 -0.47 6.43
N TRP A 44 -3.02 -1.55 6.83
CA TRP A 44 -2.98 -2.08 8.20
C TRP A 44 -1.64 -2.75 8.54
N MET A 45 -0.88 -3.18 7.53
CA MET A 45 0.40 -3.86 7.73
C MET A 45 1.54 -2.83 7.80
N SER A 46 1.87 -2.39 9.02
CA SER A 46 3.05 -1.55 9.26
C SER A 46 4.32 -2.38 9.45
N ALA A 47 5.48 -1.77 9.21
CA ALA A 47 6.78 -2.39 9.52
C ALA A 47 6.91 -2.76 11.01
N ALA A 48 6.35 -1.94 11.91
CA ALA A 48 6.34 -2.21 13.34
C ALA A 48 5.49 -3.45 13.67
N SER A 49 4.33 -3.60 13.03
CA SER A 49 3.47 -4.78 13.17
C SER A 49 4.21 -6.04 12.74
N PHE A 50 4.92 -5.99 11.62
CA PHE A 50 5.72 -7.10 11.11
C PHE A 50 6.87 -7.46 12.06
N ILE A 51 7.67 -6.47 12.48
CA ILE A 51 8.80 -6.69 13.39
C ILE A 51 8.31 -7.23 14.75
N SER A 52 7.18 -6.73 15.25
CA SER A 52 6.58 -7.19 16.50
C SER A 52 6.19 -8.67 16.44
N MET A 53 5.51 -9.10 15.36
CA MET A 53 5.14 -10.51 15.18
C MET A 53 6.36 -11.41 14.99
N ALA A 54 7.34 -10.97 14.18
CA ALA A 54 8.59 -11.69 13.99
C ALA A 54 9.36 -11.83 15.32
N GLY A 55 9.39 -10.77 16.13
CA GLY A 55 9.98 -10.79 17.46
C GLY A 55 9.28 -11.75 18.39
N LEU A 56 7.94 -11.72 18.44
CA LEU A 56 7.16 -12.63 19.29
C LEU A 56 7.39 -14.11 18.92
N ILE A 57 7.40 -14.44 17.62
CA ILE A 57 7.66 -15.80 17.13
C ILE A 57 9.11 -16.23 17.41
N ALA A 58 10.08 -15.33 17.34
CA ALA A 58 11.49 -15.68 17.55
C ALA A 58 11.83 -16.08 19.00
N PHE A 59 10.99 -15.70 19.96
CA PHE A 59 11.17 -15.98 21.39
C PHE A 59 10.11 -16.93 21.98
N LEU A 60 9.21 -17.48 21.14
CA LEU A 60 8.34 -18.61 21.44
C LEU A 60 8.99 -19.92 21.00
#